data_AF-A0A9D6MEL3-F1
#
_entry.id   AF-A0A9D6MEL3-F1
#
_cell.length_a   1.000
_cell.length_b   1.000
_cell.length_c   1.000
_cell.angle_alpha   90.00
_cell.angle_beta   90.00
_cell.angle_gamma   90.00
#
_symmetry.space_group_name_H-M   'P 1'
#
loop_
_entity.id
_entity.type
_entity.pdbx_description
1 polymer ?
#
loop_
_entity_poly.entity_id
_entity_poly.type
_entity_poly.pdbx_seq_one_letter_code
_entity_poly.pdbx_strand_id
1 'polypeptide(L)'
;NGNPTVTANVIGVVENQAPTRHLRFKLPARGGAIAGDPAQDVCKVALVERHKATGRVQVGFAHGFGFNVPCAVASTVAHDSHHMLVVGTDDSAMALAANELAKASGGMLVVKEGKVEAIVELPIAGLMSDERAEVVAQKAERVLAAYRACGCYLNNANMQLSLLALVVIPELRISDLGLVDVTKFEFVPVLEQ
;
A
#
# COMPACT_ATOMS: atom_id res chain seq x y z
N ASN A 1 3.14 16.04 28.61
CA ASN A 1 1.76 15.95 28.06
C ASN A 1 1.79 15.30 26.67
N GLY A 2 2.28 14.05 26.59
CA GLY A 2 2.36 13.33 25.33
C GLY A 2 0.99 12.73 24.97
N ASN A 3 0.61 12.80 23.70
CA ASN A 3 -0.57 12.10 23.20
C ASN A 3 -0.46 10.60 23.53
N PRO A 4 -1.57 9.90 23.82
CA PRO A 4 -1.54 8.46 24.04
C PRO A 4 -0.93 7.77 22.83
N THR A 5 -0.09 6.76 23.07
CA THR A 5 0.52 5.93 22.01
C THR A 5 0.02 4.51 22.13
N VAL A 6 -0.15 3.83 21.01
CA VAL A 6 -0.46 2.39 20.93
C VAL A 6 0.65 1.68 20.17
N THR A 7 0.90 0.41 20.50
CA THR A 7 1.84 -0.41 19.72
C THR A 7 1.09 -1.04 18.56
N ALA A 8 1.60 -0.86 17.34
CA ALA A 8 1.04 -1.43 16.12
C ALA A 8 1.99 -2.47 15.52
N ASN A 9 1.41 -3.55 14.98
CA ASN A 9 2.11 -4.49 14.11
C ASN A 9 2.21 -3.89 12.69
N VAL A 10 3.42 -3.79 12.17
CA VAL A 10 3.74 -3.04 10.93
C VAL A 10 4.48 -3.94 9.95
N ILE A 11 4.04 -3.94 8.69
CA ILE A 11 4.71 -4.67 7.60
C ILE A 11 5.96 -3.90 7.20
N GLY A 12 7.14 -4.43 7.50
CA GLY A 12 8.41 -3.84 7.10
C GLY A 12 8.84 -4.30 5.71
N VAL A 13 8.90 -3.37 4.75
CA VAL A 13 9.47 -3.62 3.43
C VAL A 13 10.98 -3.82 3.53
N VAL A 14 11.51 -4.79 2.79
CA VAL A 14 12.95 -5.00 2.63
C VAL A 14 13.29 -4.79 1.16
N GLU A 15 14.07 -3.75 0.87
CA GLU A 15 14.41 -3.40 -0.50
C GLU A 15 15.05 -4.57 -1.26
N ASN A 16 14.64 -4.74 -2.53
CA ASN A 16 15.10 -5.80 -3.43
C ASN A 16 14.88 -7.24 -2.93
N GLN A 17 14.00 -7.45 -1.94
CA GLN A 17 13.66 -8.76 -1.42
C GLN A 17 12.14 -8.95 -1.44
N ALA A 18 11.72 -10.21 -1.62
CA ALA A 18 10.31 -10.56 -1.52
C ALA A 18 9.82 -10.68 -0.06
N PRO A 19 10.61 -11.24 0.88
CA PRO A 19 10.25 -11.27 2.30
C PRO A 19 10.04 -9.88 2.92
N THR A 20 9.08 -9.79 3.83
CA THR A 20 8.85 -8.63 4.72
C THR A 20 9.33 -8.94 6.14
N ARG A 21 9.34 -7.92 7.00
CA ARG A 21 9.57 -8.05 8.45
C ARG A 21 8.30 -7.81 9.23
N HIS A 22 8.15 -8.50 10.36
CA HIS A 22 7.16 -8.15 11.38
C HIS A 22 7.75 -7.11 12.33
N LEU A 23 7.47 -5.84 12.08
CA LEU A 23 7.93 -4.72 12.91
C LEU A 23 6.86 -4.30 13.93
N ARG A 24 7.30 -3.61 14.99
CA ARG A 24 6.43 -3.00 16.00
C ARG A 24 6.82 -1.54 16.21
N PHE A 25 5.84 -0.65 16.12
CA PHE A 25 6.04 0.78 16.33
C PHE A 25 5.03 1.33 17.33
N LYS A 26 5.47 2.29 18.16
CA LYS A 26 4.56 3.08 18.99
C LYS A 26 4.03 4.24 18.15
N LEU A 27 2.75 4.22 17.85
CA LEU A 27 2.10 5.21 17.00
C LEU A 27 1.18 6.13 17.83
N PRO A 28 1.09 7.42 17.48
CA PRO A 28 0.24 8.36 18.19
C PRO A 28 -1.25 8.06 17.92
N ALA A 29 -2.02 7.94 19.00
CA ALA A 29 -3.48 7.88 18.95
C ALA A 29 -4.05 9.29 19.08
N ARG A 30 -4.88 9.72 18.11
CA ARG A 30 -5.51 11.04 18.10
C ARG A 30 -6.96 10.92 17.64
N GLY A 31 -7.90 11.44 18.43
CA GLY A 31 -9.31 11.52 18.04
C GLY A 31 -9.97 10.17 17.74
N GLY A 32 -9.56 9.09 18.41
CA GLY A 32 -10.09 7.75 18.17
C GLY A 32 -9.51 7.02 16.95
N ALA A 33 -8.53 7.62 16.26
CA ALA A 33 -7.83 7.01 15.14
C ALA A 33 -6.32 6.94 15.38
N ILE A 34 -5.67 6.00 14.69
CA ILE A 34 -4.21 5.88 14.64
C ILE A 34 -3.77 6.26 13.23
N ALA A 35 -2.91 7.26 13.14
CA ALA A 35 -2.29 7.67 11.89
C ALA A 35 -0.94 6.96 11.70
N GLY A 36 -0.41 6.99 10.47
CA GLY A 36 1.01 6.74 10.25
C GLY A 36 1.87 7.77 10.98
N ASP A 37 3.17 7.51 11.05
CA ASP A 37 4.15 8.42 11.60
C ASP A 37 5.30 8.62 10.61
N PRO A 38 5.30 9.73 9.86
CA PRO A 38 6.36 10.04 8.90
C PRO A 38 7.75 10.11 9.53
N ALA A 39 7.86 10.49 10.82
CA ALA A 39 9.15 10.56 11.50
C ALA A 39 9.76 9.16 11.75
N GLN A 40 8.92 8.13 11.74
CA GLN A 40 9.31 6.72 11.87
C GLN A 40 9.20 5.97 10.53
N ASP A 41 8.95 6.66 9.41
CA ASP A 41 8.65 6.07 8.09
C ASP A 41 7.54 5.01 8.15
N VAL A 42 6.46 5.30 8.90
CA VAL A 42 5.29 4.43 8.97
C VAL A 42 4.12 5.07 8.24
N CYS A 43 3.61 4.37 7.22
CA CYS A 43 2.43 4.75 6.45
C CYS A 43 1.27 3.79 6.73
N LYS A 44 0.05 4.20 6.38
CA LYS A 44 -1.10 3.28 6.39
C LYS A 44 -1.07 2.44 5.13
N VAL A 45 -1.53 1.19 5.25
CA VAL A 45 -1.85 0.32 4.11
C VAL A 45 -3.32 -0.09 4.20
N ALA A 46 -4.00 -0.14 3.07
CA ALA A 46 -5.33 -0.69 2.93
C ALA A 46 -5.36 -1.73 1.82
N LEU A 47 -6.12 -2.81 2.05
CA LEU A 47 -6.44 -3.81 1.05
C LEU A 47 -7.96 -3.82 0.87
N VAL A 48 -8.41 -3.53 -0.35
CA VAL A 48 -9.82 -3.46 -0.74
C VAL A 48 -10.17 -4.69 -1.58
N GLU A 49 -11.11 -5.49 -1.08
CA GLU A 49 -11.65 -6.65 -1.78
C GLU A 49 -12.43 -6.17 -3.02
N ARG A 50 -12.15 -6.74 -4.20
CA ARG A 50 -12.67 -6.24 -5.48
C ARG A 50 -13.25 -7.29 -6.42
N HIS A 51 -13.23 -8.56 -6.05
CA HIS A 51 -13.67 -9.68 -6.90
C HIS A 51 -15.11 -10.08 -6.63
N LYS A 52 -15.61 -9.84 -5.41
CA LYS A 52 -16.96 -10.22 -4.98
C LYS A 52 -17.82 -9.03 -4.55
N ALA A 53 -17.30 -7.81 -4.68
CA ALA A 53 -17.97 -6.58 -4.28
C ALA A 53 -18.48 -6.61 -2.82
N THR A 54 -17.72 -7.22 -1.91
CA THR A 54 -18.13 -7.39 -0.51
C THR A 54 -18.09 -6.09 0.29
N GLY A 55 -17.44 -5.04 -0.25
CA GLY A 55 -17.15 -3.79 0.48
C GLY A 55 -16.11 -3.96 1.58
N ARG A 56 -15.46 -5.12 1.68
CA ARG A 56 -14.48 -5.39 2.72
C ARG A 56 -13.18 -4.63 2.48
N VAL A 57 -12.74 -3.92 3.51
CA VAL A 57 -11.47 -3.21 3.55
C VAL A 57 -10.71 -3.62 4.81
N GLN A 58 -9.48 -4.09 4.63
CA GLN A 58 -8.54 -4.31 5.74
C GLN A 58 -7.55 -3.16 5.77
N VAL A 59 -7.23 -2.65 6.96
CA VAL A 59 -6.30 -1.54 7.16
C VAL A 59 -5.20 -2.00 8.10
N GLY A 60 -3.97 -1.60 7.82
CA GLY A 60 -2.81 -1.83 8.68
C GLY A 60 -1.76 -0.74 8.46
N PHE A 61 -0.52 -1.07 8.78
CA PHE A 61 0.62 -0.16 8.61
C PHE A 61 1.74 -0.84 7.81
N ALA A 62 2.45 -0.03 7.03
CA ALA A 62 3.63 -0.42 6.30
C ALA A 62 4.79 0.54 6.63
N HIS A 63 6.02 0.01 6.63
CA HIS A 63 7.24 0.76 6.89
C HIS A 63 8.24 0.56 5.76
N GLY A 64 9.01 1.60 5.42
CA GLY A 64 10.12 1.53 4.47
C GLY A 64 9.85 2.19 3.12
N PHE A 65 8.74 2.91 2.95
CA PHE A 65 8.43 3.59 1.69
C PHE A 65 9.12 4.94 1.55
N GLY A 66 9.50 5.59 2.65
CA GLY A 66 10.23 6.86 2.64
C GLY A 66 9.41 8.07 2.20
N PHE A 67 8.07 7.98 2.23
CA PHE A 67 7.22 9.09 1.80
C PHE A 67 7.43 10.32 2.69
N ASN A 68 7.72 11.47 2.08
CA ASN A 68 8.05 12.72 2.79
C ASN A 68 7.12 13.89 2.46
N VAL A 69 6.11 13.65 1.62
CA VAL A 69 5.04 14.59 1.28
C VAL A 69 3.69 13.88 1.39
N PRO A 70 2.56 14.60 1.52
CA PRO A 70 1.24 13.99 1.46
C PRO A 70 1.03 13.25 0.15
N CYS A 71 0.87 11.93 0.20
CA CYS A 71 0.74 11.09 -0.98
C CYS A 71 0.09 9.74 -0.68
N ALA A 72 -0.39 9.09 -1.73
CA ALA A 72 -0.80 7.70 -1.69
C ALA A 72 -0.48 7.01 -3.02
N VAL A 73 -0.23 5.71 -2.95
CA VAL A 73 -0.01 4.86 -4.12
C VAL A 73 -1.02 3.72 -4.08
N ALA A 74 -1.53 3.34 -5.25
CA ALA A 74 -2.49 2.26 -5.37
C ALA A 74 -2.11 1.31 -6.51
N SER A 75 -2.43 0.02 -6.34
CA SER A 75 -2.20 -1.01 -7.35
C SER A 75 -3.26 -2.10 -7.26
N THR A 76 -3.75 -2.57 -8.40
CA THR A 76 -4.52 -3.83 -8.51
C THR A 76 -3.65 -5.04 -8.86
N VAL A 77 -2.38 -4.79 -9.19
CA VAL A 77 -1.34 -5.81 -9.22
C VAL A 77 -0.86 -5.98 -7.78
N ALA A 78 -1.49 -6.90 -7.05
CA ALA A 78 -1.14 -7.28 -5.69
C ALA A 78 -1.03 -8.82 -5.61
N HIS A 79 0.19 -9.34 -5.61
CA HIS A 79 0.46 -10.76 -5.69
C HIS A 79 -0.08 -11.51 -4.46
N ASP A 80 -0.80 -12.62 -4.57
CA ASP A 80 -1.37 -13.25 -5.79
C ASP A 80 -2.90 -13.18 -5.83
N SER A 81 -3.53 -12.58 -4.81
CA SER A 81 -4.99 -12.44 -4.77
C SER A 81 -5.50 -11.28 -5.63
N HIS A 82 -4.62 -10.35 -6.02
CA HIS A 82 -4.91 -9.21 -6.91
C HIS A 82 -6.13 -8.39 -6.47
N HIS A 83 -6.26 -8.20 -5.16
CA HIS A 83 -7.08 -7.14 -4.57
C HIS A 83 -6.44 -5.77 -4.82
N MET A 84 -7.14 -4.68 -4.50
CA MET A 84 -6.53 -3.35 -4.58
C MET A 84 -5.76 -3.07 -3.30
N LEU A 85 -4.45 -2.83 -3.44
CA LEU A 85 -3.61 -2.30 -2.36
C LEU A 85 -3.49 -0.80 -2.49
N VAL A 86 -3.53 -0.12 -1.36
CA VAL A 86 -3.29 1.32 -1.24
C VAL A 86 -2.35 1.57 -0.08
N VAL A 87 -1.26 2.31 -0.27
CA VAL A 87 -0.36 2.77 0.80
C VAL A 87 -0.30 4.28 0.76
N GLY A 88 -0.45 4.96 1.89
CA GLY A 88 -0.40 6.41 1.90
C GLY A 88 -0.18 7.03 3.28
N THR A 89 0.06 8.34 3.25
CA THR A 89 0.34 9.16 4.42
C THR A 89 -0.91 9.56 5.19
N ASP A 90 -2.05 9.64 4.50
CA ASP A 90 -3.32 10.07 5.06
C ASP A 90 -4.52 9.46 4.31
N ASP A 91 -5.67 9.42 4.98
CA ASP A 91 -6.87 8.77 4.48
C ASP A 91 -7.47 9.45 3.24
N SER A 92 -7.28 10.77 3.08
CA SER A 92 -7.83 11.51 1.94
C SER A 92 -7.07 11.17 0.66
N ALA A 93 -5.74 11.15 0.71
CA ALA A 93 -4.90 10.72 -0.40
C ALA A 93 -5.17 9.25 -0.76
N MET A 94 -5.30 8.36 0.23
CA MET A 94 -5.59 6.95 0.01
C MET A 94 -6.96 6.74 -0.64
N ALA A 95 -7.99 7.44 -0.16
CA ALA A 95 -9.33 7.37 -0.74
C ALA A 95 -9.35 7.89 -2.19
N LEU A 96 -8.65 9.01 -2.48
CA LEU A 96 -8.52 9.51 -3.84
C LEU A 96 -7.83 8.47 -4.73
N ALA A 97 -6.72 7.89 -4.28
CA ALA A 97 -5.98 6.89 -5.06
C ALA A 97 -6.84 5.65 -5.38
N ALA A 98 -7.58 5.13 -4.38
CA ALA A 98 -8.46 3.99 -4.56
C ALA A 98 -9.58 4.27 -5.57
N ASN A 99 -10.24 5.43 -5.43
CA ASN A 99 -11.38 5.81 -6.27
C ASN A 99 -10.95 6.07 -7.72
N GLU A 100 -9.83 6.75 -7.94
CA GLU A 100 -9.31 7.01 -9.29
C GLU A 100 -8.84 5.72 -9.97
N LEU A 101 -8.21 4.81 -9.22
CA LEU A 101 -7.81 3.52 -9.76
C LEU A 101 -9.02 2.63 -10.11
N ALA A 102 -10.08 2.70 -9.31
CA ALA A 102 -11.35 2.03 -9.63
C ALA A 102 -11.99 2.58 -10.91
N LYS A 103 -12.00 3.91 -11.10
CA LYS A 103 -12.49 4.56 -12.35
C LYS A 103 -11.68 4.11 -13.57
N ALA A 104 -10.38 3.89 -13.40
CA ALA A 104 -9.49 3.39 -14.46
C ALA A 104 -9.61 1.88 -14.73
N SER A 105 -10.50 1.16 -14.04
CA SER A 105 -10.65 -0.31 -14.15
C SER A 105 -9.40 -1.10 -13.71
N GLY A 106 -8.58 -0.50 -12.85
CA GLY A 106 -7.34 -1.09 -12.33
C GLY A 106 -6.08 -0.60 -13.03
N GLY A 107 -4.93 -1.01 -12.50
CA GLY A 107 -3.64 -0.47 -12.88
C GLY A 107 -2.73 -0.18 -11.69
N MET A 108 -1.90 0.84 -11.87
CA MET A 108 -1.07 1.44 -10.82
C MET A 108 -1.22 2.97 -10.87
N LEU A 109 -1.34 3.61 -9.71
CA LEU A 109 -1.59 5.04 -9.60
C LEU A 109 -0.81 5.66 -8.45
N VAL A 110 -0.36 6.91 -8.63
CA VAL A 110 0.24 7.74 -7.58
C VAL A 110 -0.55 9.03 -7.42
N VAL A 111 -0.97 9.32 -6.19
CA VAL A 111 -1.48 10.61 -5.73
C VAL A 111 -0.38 11.35 -5.00
N LYS A 112 -0.16 12.61 -5.34
CA LYS A 112 0.71 13.53 -4.60
C LYS A 112 -0.03 14.84 -4.34
N GLU A 113 -0.01 15.30 -3.09
CA GLU A 113 -0.58 16.58 -2.67
C GLU A 113 -2.04 16.77 -3.14
N GLY A 114 -2.84 15.71 -3.03
CA GLY A 114 -4.27 15.72 -3.37
C GLY A 114 -4.59 15.63 -4.87
N LYS A 115 -3.63 15.31 -5.73
CA LYS A 115 -3.83 15.15 -7.18
C LYS A 115 -3.25 13.85 -7.69
N VAL A 116 -3.85 13.28 -8.74
CA VAL A 116 -3.27 12.16 -9.48
C VAL A 116 -2.05 12.67 -10.23
N GLU A 117 -0.86 12.18 -9.85
CA GLU A 117 0.42 12.55 -10.45
C GLU A 117 0.73 11.67 -11.66
N ALA A 118 0.47 10.37 -11.54
CA ALA A 118 0.70 9.41 -12.61
C ALA A 118 -0.23 8.20 -12.48
N ILE A 119 -0.54 7.59 -13.63
CA ILE A 119 -1.33 6.37 -13.74
C ILE A 119 -0.82 5.50 -14.89
N VAL A 120 -0.88 4.18 -14.69
CA VAL A 120 -0.84 3.16 -15.74
C VAL A 120 -2.13 2.39 -15.65
N GLU A 121 -3.02 2.57 -16.62
CA GLU A 121 -4.28 1.84 -16.72
C GLU A 121 -4.01 0.39 -17.16
N LEU A 122 -4.64 -0.56 -16.48
CA LEU A 122 -4.58 -1.99 -16.83
C LEU A 122 -6.01 -2.56 -16.92
N PRO A 123 -6.82 -2.13 -17.91
CA PRO A 123 -8.26 -2.39 -17.94
C PRO A 123 -8.63 -3.88 -18.02
N ILE A 124 -7.73 -4.74 -18.50
CA ILE A 124 -7.97 -6.18 -18.57
C ILE A 124 -7.66 -6.79 -17.20
N ALA A 125 -8.72 -7.08 -16.45
CA ALA A 125 -8.69 -7.66 -15.10
C ALA A 125 -7.92 -6.83 -14.05
N GLY A 126 -7.55 -5.57 -14.33
CA GLY A 126 -6.64 -4.79 -13.49
C GLY A 126 -5.18 -5.24 -13.55
N LEU A 127 -4.80 -6.02 -14.57
CA LEU A 127 -3.49 -6.68 -14.67
C LEU A 127 -2.79 -6.45 -16.02
N MET A 128 -3.55 -6.29 -17.10
CA MET A 128 -3.00 -6.09 -18.45
C MET A 128 -3.64 -4.89 -19.13
N SER A 129 -2.89 -4.28 -20.04
CA SER A 129 -3.37 -3.23 -20.95
C SER A 129 -3.51 -3.79 -22.37
N ASP A 130 -4.47 -3.26 -23.11
CA ASP A 130 -4.67 -3.45 -24.55
C ASP A 130 -3.88 -2.43 -25.40
N GLU A 131 -3.18 -1.49 -24.76
CA GLU A 131 -2.30 -0.56 -25.44
C GLU A 131 -0.98 -1.21 -25.90
N ARG A 132 -0.29 -0.51 -26.79
CA ARG A 132 1.06 -0.88 -27.21
C ARG A 132 2.04 -0.89 -26.02
N ALA A 133 2.93 -1.88 -26.00
CA ALA A 133 3.90 -2.06 -24.92
C ALA A 133 4.75 -0.82 -24.65
N GLU A 134 5.12 -0.06 -25.69
CA GLU A 134 5.93 1.15 -25.53
C GLU A 134 5.15 2.27 -24.81
N VAL A 135 3.83 2.34 -25.00
CA VAL A 135 2.96 3.30 -24.30
C VAL A 135 2.84 2.91 -22.82
N VAL A 136 2.63 1.62 -22.55
CA VAL A 136 2.55 1.09 -21.18
C VAL A 136 3.89 1.28 -20.44
N ALA A 137 5.02 1.06 -21.12
CA ALA A 137 6.35 1.28 -20.55
C ALA A 137 6.55 2.75 -20.15
N GLN A 138 6.21 3.71 -21.01
CA GLN A 138 6.29 5.13 -20.69
C GLN A 138 5.37 5.53 -19.53
N LYS A 139 4.16 4.96 -19.45
CA LYS A 139 3.26 5.15 -18.30
C LYS A 139 3.90 4.62 -17.02
N ALA A 140 4.52 3.43 -17.08
CA ALA A 140 5.16 2.80 -15.93
C ALA A 140 6.36 3.60 -15.43
N GLU A 141 7.17 4.14 -16.34
CA GLU A 141 8.26 5.07 -16.02
C GLU A 141 7.74 6.32 -15.30
N ARG A 142 6.63 6.91 -15.76
CA ARG A 142 5.99 8.05 -15.08
C ARG A 142 5.50 7.70 -13.68
N VAL A 143 4.92 6.52 -13.50
CA VAL A 143 4.53 6.03 -12.17
C VAL A 143 5.75 5.93 -11.25
N LEU A 144 6.86 5.33 -11.70
CA LEU A 144 8.09 5.23 -10.91
C LEU A 144 8.70 6.61 -10.60
N ALA A 145 8.64 7.55 -11.54
CA ALA A 145 9.06 8.93 -11.31
C ALA A 145 8.17 9.63 -10.26
N ALA A 146 6.85 9.36 -10.28
CA ALA A 146 5.92 9.90 -9.30
C ALA A 146 6.17 9.33 -7.88
N TYR A 147 6.52 8.04 -7.74
CA TYR A 147 6.98 7.49 -6.45
C TYR A 147 8.16 8.29 -5.89
N ARG A 148 9.17 8.58 -6.73
CA ARG A 148 10.33 9.41 -6.34
C ARG A 148 9.93 10.84 -5.97
N ALA A 149 8.98 11.42 -6.70
CA ALA A 149 8.44 12.74 -6.40
C ALA A 149 7.71 12.81 -5.05
N CYS A 150 7.31 11.65 -4.50
CA CYS A 150 6.74 11.49 -3.16
C CYS A 150 7.81 11.19 -2.08
N GLY A 151 9.08 11.10 -2.44
CA GLY A 151 10.19 10.76 -1.54
C GLY A 151 10.55 9.27 -1.50
N CYS A 152 9.86 8.40 -2.25
CA CYS A 152 10.15 6.97 -2.27
C CYS A 152 11.29 6.65 -3.24
N TYR A 153 12.43 6.23 -2.67
CA TYR A 153 13.63 5.86 -3.43
C TYR A 153 13.88 4.36 -3.50
N LEU A 154 12.93 3.53 -3.04
CA LEU A 154 13.00 2.08 -3.19
C LEU A 154 13.18 1.71 -4.65
N ASN A 155 14.15 0.83 -4.92
CA ASN A 155 14.24 0.15 -6.19
C ASN A 155 12.98 -0.69 -6.42
N ASN A 156 12.30 -0.46 -7.55
CA ASN A 156 11.05 -1.14 -7.92
C ASN A 156 9.95 -1.01 -6.83
N ALA A 157 9.68 0.21 -6.35
CA ALA A 157 8.69 0.49 -5.30
C ALA A 157 7.29 -0.10 -5.60
N ASN A 158 6.87 -0.12 -6.86
CA ASN A 158 5.62 -0.74 -7.30
C ASN A 158 5.60 -2.28 -7.08
N MET A 159 6.74 -2.95 -7.30
CA MET A 159 6.88 -4.37 -7.00
C MET A 159 6.82 -4.60 -5.48
N GLN A 160 7.48 -3.77 -4.69
CA GLN A 160 7.40 -3.86 -3.22
C GLN A 160 5.97 -3.70 -2.70
N LEU A 161 5.22 -2.73 -3.24
CA LEU A 161 3.79 -2.61 -2.96
C LEU A 161 3.03 -3.90 -3.30
N SER A 162 3.26 -4.46 -4.48
CA SER A 162 2.53 -5.65 -4.96
C SER A 162 2.71 -6.87 -4.05
N LEU A 163 3.83 -6.97 -3.33
CA LEU A 163 4.17 -8.11 -2.50
C LEU A 163 3.58 -8.02 -1.09
N LEU A 164 3.07 -6.86 -0.64
CA LEU A 164 2.52 -6.72 0.72
C LEU A 164 1.36 -7.70 1.01
N ALA A 165 0.68 -8.16 -0.04
CA ALA A 165 -0.44 -9.11 0.05
C ALA A 165 -0.10 -10.57 -0.23
N LEU A 166 1.19 -10.90 -0.45
CA LEU A 166 1.61 -12.26 -0.81
C LEU A 166 1.73 -13.15 0.43
N VAL A 167 0.59 -13.63 0.94
CA VAL A 167 0.43 -14.42 2.17
C VAL A 167 1.04 -15.83 2.17
N VAL A 168 2.00 -16.07 1.28
CA VAL A 168 2.77 -17.33 1.20
C VAL A 168 4.28 -17.11 1.46
N ILE A 169 4.73 -15.86 1.58
CA ILE A 169 6.12 -15.51 1.89
C ILE A 169 6.19 -14.78 3.24
N PRO A 170 7.06 -15.22 4.17
CA PRO A 170 7.30 -14.54 5.45
C PRO A 170 7.66 -13.05 5.32
N GLU A 171 7.54 -12.24 6.36
CA GLU A 171 7.03 -12.58 7.71
C GLU A 171 5.59 -12.11 7.94
N LEU A 172 5.31 -10.82 7.73
CA LEU A 172 4.00 -10.21 7.99
C LEU A 172 3.39 -9.66 6.69
N ARG A 173 2.11 -9.96 6.43
CA ARG A 173 1.40 -9.59 5.20
C ARG A 173 -0.02 -9.12 5.52
N ILE A 174 -0.66 -8.43 4.56
CA ILE A 174 -2.08 -8.07 4.64
C ILE A 174 -2.90 -8.88 3.63
N SER A 175 -4.05 -9.41 4.05
CA SER A 175 -5.02 -10.06 3.16
C SER A 175 -6.36 -9.34 3.24
N ASP A 176 -7.34 -9.77 2.44
CA ASP A 176 -8.75 -9.39 2.58
C ASP A 176 -9.37 -9.87 3.90
N LEU A 177 -8.75 -10.82 4.60
CA LEU A 177 -9.22 -11.34 5.88
C LEU A 177 -8.55 -10.68 7.09
N GLY A 178 -7.44 -9.97 6.91
CA GLY A 178 -6.73 -9.26 7.97
C GLY A 178 -5.21 -9.33 7.82
N LEU A 179 -4.50 -8.93 8.88
CA LEU A 179 -3.05 -8.99 8.98
C LEU A 179 -2.61 -10.42 9.34
N VAL A 180 -1.65 -10.98 8.62
CA VAL A 180 -1.24 -12.39 8.69
C VAL A 180 0.24 -12.48 9.03
N ASP A 181 0.57 -13.15 10.13
CA ASP A 181 1.91 -13.68 10.40
C ASP A 181 2.04 -15.00 9.63
N VAL A 182 2.74 -14.94 8.49
CA VAL A 182 2.89 -16.08 7.56
C VAL A 182 3.84 -17.13 8.13
N THR A 183 4.74 -16.75 9.04
CA THR A 183 5.63 -17.71 9.71
C THR A 183 4.84 -18.61 10.65
N LYS A 184 3.83 -18.05 11.33
CA LYS A 184 2.98 -18.80 12.27
C LYS A 184 1.67 -19.31 11.66
N PHE A 185 1.31 -18.86 10.46
CA PHE A 185 0.01 -19.10 9.81
C PHE A 185 -1.18 -18.61 10.63
N GLU A 186 -1.06 -17.44 11.24
CA GLU A 186 -2.06 -16.88 12.14
C GLU A 186 -2.43 -15.45 11.75
N PHE A 187 -3.70 -15.09 11.99
CA PHE A 187 -4.11 -13.68 11.97
C PHE A 187 -3.66 -12.99 13.25
N VAL A 188 -3.09 -11.80 13.10
CA VAL A 188 -2.64 -10.97 14.22
C VAL A 188 -3.40 -9.65 14.23
N PRO A 189 -3.64 -9.04 15.40
CA PRO A 189 -4.31 -7.75 15.45
C PRO A 189 -3.38 -6.64 14.92
N VAL A 190 -3.96 -5.60 14.34
CA VAL A 190 -3.20 -4.42 13.89
C VAL A 190 -2.57 -3.69 15.08
N LEU A 191 -3.30 -3.60 16.19
CA LEU A 191 -2.86 -2.98 17.44
C LEU A 191 -2.70 -4.04 18.52
N GLU A 192 -1.60 -3.98 19.25
CA GLU A 192 -1.40 -4.80 20.45
C GLU A 192 -2.24 -4.24 21.62
N GLN A 193 -2.66 -5.13 22.52
CA GLN A 193 -3.43 -4.78 23.73
C GLN A 193 -2.57 -4.09 24.78
#